data_AF-A0AB34KDG1-F1
#
_entry.id   AF-A0AB34KDG1-F1
#
_cell.length_a   1.000
_cell.length_b   1.000
_cell.length_c   1.000
_cell.angle_alpha   90.00
_cell.angle_beta   90.00
_cell.angle_gamma   90.00
#
_symmetry.space_group_name_H-M   'P 1'
#
loop_
_entity.id
_entity.type
_entity.pdbx_description
1 polymer ?
#
loop_
_entity_poly.entity_id
_entity_poly.type
_entity_poly.pdbx_seq_one_letter_code
_entity_poly.pdbx_strand_id
1 'polypeptide(L)'
;MISWSTIQSLLPLLLPLLLPRLLALSRSLRSRPQHPPHPPTTQTTRSLTLLTLSATLFLLTTLPLFHPENVFATTSSRLQTSAGVLLTRLRALRPLTTQDELLRRVFDQGGLKARLLYARFGPAVALHCPIGEVGERAGWALCALPGLAGWHLAHAGVVGLATSEVLCGREAAEWRVWGVVGAVLLGGLEVWAVLGGEDG
;
A
#
# COMPACT_ATOMS: atom_id res chain seq x y z
N MET A 1 2.20 6.92 19.36
CA MET A 1 1.91 5.59 19.97
C MET A 1 0.73 5.76 20.92
N ILE A 2 -0.38 5.08 20.70
CA ILE A 2 -1.55 5.17 21.61
C ILE A 2 -1.19 4.40 22.89
N SER A 3 -1.11 5.10 24.02
CA SER A 3 -0.77 4.47 25.29
C SER A 3 -1.94 3.61 25.78
N TRP A 4 -1.65 2.48 26.41
CA TRP A 4 -2.67 1.60 27.02
C TRP A 4 -3.58 2.36 27.99
N SER A 5 -3.03 3.36 28.69
CA SER A 5 -3.79 4.24 29.59
C SER A 5 -4.87 5.07 28.88
N THR A 6 -4.61 5.50 27.64
CA THR A 6 -5.57 6.24 26.80
C THR A 6 -6.75 5.35 26.41
N ILE A 7 -6.47 4.09 26.05
CA ILE A 7 -7.50 3.10 25.73
C ILE A 7 -8.34 2.80 26.97
N GLN A 8 -7.71 2.56 28.12
CA GLN A 8 -8.40 2.26 29.38
C GLN A 8 -9.30 3.39 29.86
N SER A 9 -8.93 4.66 29.59
CA SER A 9 -9.74 5.83 29.95
C SER A 9 -10.91 6.07 29.00
N LEU A 10 -10.74 5.77 27.71
CA LEU A 10 -11.79 5.89 26.70
C LEU A 10 -12.79 4.72 26.74
N LEU A 11 -12.35 3.54 27.18
CA LEU A 11 -13.18 2.34 27.22
C LEU A 11 -14.46 2.53 28.06
N PRO A 12 -14.45 3.01 29.32
CA PRO A 12 -15.68 3.20 30.08
C PRO A 12 -16.60 4.29 29.50
N LEU A 13 -16.06 5.22 28.70
CA LEU A 13 -16.85 6.26 28.02
C LEU A 13 -17.52 5.71 26.75
N LEU A 14 -16.79 4.89 25.99
CA LEU A 14 -17.26 4.32 24.73
C LEU A 14 -18.12 3.07 24.93
N LEU A 15 -17.90 2.30 26.00
CA LEU A 15 -18.60 1.04 26.24
C LEU A 15 -20.13 1.22 26.31
N PRO A 16 -20.70 2.18 27.06
CA PRO A 16 -22.15 2.36 27.11
C PRO A 16 -22.77 2.77 25.77
N LEU A 17 -21.99 3.42 24.90
CA LEU A 17 -22.45 3.90 23.59
C LEU A 17 -22.28 2.85 22.49
N LEU A 18 -21.17 2.11 22.49
CA LEU A 18 -20.83 1.11 21.48
C LEU A 18 -21.45 -0.25 21.78
N LEU A 19 -21.54 -0.66 23.06
CA LEU A 19 -22.07 -1.97 23.46
C LEU A 19 -23.49 -2.23 22.94
N PRO A 20 -24.48 -1.32 23.05
CA PRO A 20 -25.82 -1.58 22.52
C PRO A 20 -25.81 -1.72 20.99
N ARG A 21 -24.95 -0.97 20.29
CA ARG A 21 -24.81 -1.06 18.82
C ARG A 21 -24.15 -2.36 18.38
N LEU A 22 -23.09 -2.79 19.08
CA LEU A 22 -22.43 -4.08 18.82
C LEU A 22 -23.37 -5.25 19.10
N LEU A 23 -24.15 -5.18 20.18
CA LEU A 23 -25.16 -6.19 20.49
C LEU A 23 -26.26 -6.20 19.43
N ALA A 24 -26.78 -5.04 19.02
CA ALA A 24 -27.77 -4.93 17.94
C ALA A 24 -27.24 -5.50 16.62
N LEU A 25 -25.98 -5.22 16.27
CA LEU A 25 -25.32 -5.76 15.08
C LEU A 25 -25.20 -7.29 15.18
N SER A 26 -24.75 -7.80 16.34
CA SER A 26 -24.61 -9.25 16.54
C SER A 26 -25.97 -9.99 16.53
N ARG A 27 -27.03 -9.33 16.97
CA ARG A 27 -28.40 -9.84 16.90
C ARG A 27 -28.89 -9.81 15.45
N SER A 28 -28.65 -8.73 14.72
CA SER A 28 -28.94 -8.61 13.28
C SER A 28 -28.24 -9.69 12.46
N LEU A 29 -26.96 -9.96 12.72
CA LEU A 29 -26.20 -11.01 12.03
C LEU A 29 -26.68 -12.44 12.37
N ARG A 30 -27.19 -12.65 13.60
CA ARG A 30 -27.80 -13.93 14.01
C ARG A 30 -29.25 -14.07 13.59
N SER A 31 -29.91 -12.97 13.25
CA SER A 31 -31.29 -12.98 12.78
C SER A 31 -31.30 -13.62 11.39
N ARG A 32 -32.03 -14.72 11.24
CA ARG A 32 -32.21 -15.32 9.92
C ARG A 32 -33.00 -14.33 9.05
N PRO A 33 -32.56 -14.04 7.82
CA PRO A 33 -33.31 -13.18 6.93
C PRO A 33 -34.72 -13.75 6.75
N GLN A 34 -35.73 -12.89 6.84
CA GLN A 34 -37.14 -13.27 6.65
C GLN A 34 -37.43 -13.70 5.20
N HIS A 35 -36.57 -13.30 4.25
CA HIS A 35 -36.67 -13.68 2.85
C HIS A 35 -35.74 -14.85 2.53
N PRO A 36 -36.20 -15.82 1.74
CA PRO A 36 -35.33 -16.90 1.26
C PRO A 36 -34.16 -16.31 0.47
N PRO A 37 -32.94 -16.85 0.60
CA PRO A 37 -31.79 -16.38 -0.16
C PRO A 37 -32.07 -16.56 -1.65
N HIS A 38 -32.10 -15.44 -2.39
CA HIS A 38 -32.20 -15.46 -3.84
C HIS A 38 -30.82 -15.76 -4.45
N PRO A 39 -30.75 -16.61 -5.49
CA PRO A 39 -29.50 -16.82 -6.20
C PRO A 39 -29.03 -15.49 -6.81
N PRO A 40 -27.71 -15.19 -6.77
CA PRO A 40 -27.19 -13.98 -7.35
C PRO A 40 -27.50 -13.94 -8.85
N THR A 41 -27.86 -12.76 -9.34
CA THR A 41 -28.04 -12.58 -10.78
C THR A 41 -26.72 -12.78 -11.51
N THR A 42 -26.78 -13.05 -12.81
CA THR A 42 -25.56 -13.18 -13.65
C THR A 42 -24.73 -11.89 -13.65
N GLN A 43 -25.37 -10.73 -13.50
CA GLN A 43 -24.71 -9.44 -13.40
C GLN A 43 -23.97 -9.27 -12.08
N THR A 44 -24.62 -9.60 -10.96
CA THR A 44 -24.00 -9.57 -9.62
C THR A 44 -22.82 -10.54 -9.54
N THR A 45 -22.94 -11.71 -10.17
CA THR A 45 -21.86 -12.70 -10.25
C THR A 45 -20.64 -12.15 -10.99
N ARG A 46 -20.85 -11.43 -12.11
CA ARG A 46 -19.74 -10.77 -12.85
C ARG A 46 -19.02 -9.72 -12.01
N SER A 47 -19.75 -8.94 -11.22
CA SER A 47 -19.15 -7.96 -10.30
C SER A 47 -18.26 -8.66 -9.27
N LEU A 48 -18.78 -9.70 -8.62
CA LEU A 48 -18.04 -10.47 -7.62
C LEU A 48 -16.82 -11.16 -8.22
N THR A 49 -16.91 -11.72 -9.43
CA THR A 49 -15.75 -12.33 -10.08
C THR A 49 -14.69 -11.30 -10.44
N LEU A 50 -15.07 -10.12 -10.94
CA LEU A 50 -14.14 -9.02 -11.21
C LEU A 50 -13.44 -8.53 -9.94
N LEU A 51 -14.19 -8.30 -8.87
CA LEU A 51 -13.63 -7.89 -7.58
C LEU A 51 -12.69 -8.96 -7.02
N THR A 52 -13.11 -10.23 -7.04
CA THR A 52 -12.29 -11.34 -6.55
C THR A 52 -11.00 -11.48 -7.35
N LEU A 53 -11.07 -11.42 -8.68
CA LEU A 53 -9.90 -11.52 -9.55
C LEU A 53 -8.95 -10.33 -9.35
N SER A 54 -9.50 -9.13 -9.17
CA SER A 54 -8.69 -7.96 -8.88
C SER A 54 -7.99 -8.08 -7.51
N ALA A 55 -8.72 -8.51 -6.48
CA ALA A 55 -8.17 -8.69 -5.14
C ALA A 55 -7.08 -9.76 -5.12
N THR A 56 -7.26 -10.88 -5.83
CA THR A 56 -6.22 -11.90 -5.94
C THR A 56 -5.02 -11.39 -6.72
N LEU A 57 -5.21 -10.66 -7.82
CA LEU A 57 -4.10 -10.08 -8.58
C LEU A 57 -3.28 -9.09 -7.74
N PHE A 58 -3.94 -8.15 -7.07
CA PHE A 58 -3.26 -7.19 -6.19
C PHE A 58 -2.62 -7.87 -4.98
N LEU A 59 -3.24 -8.91 -4.42
CA LEU A 59 -2.59 -9.71 -3.37
C LEU A 59 -1.34 -10.41 -3.92
N LEU A 60 -1.40 -10.95 -5.13
CA LEU A 60 -0.26 -11.58 -5.77
C LEU A 60 0.90 -10.61 -6.01
N THR A 61 0.61 -9.35 -6.38
CA THR A 61 1.67 -8.34 -6.57
C THR A 61 2.34 -7.92 -5.27
N THR A 62 1.71 -8.14 -4.10
CA THR A 62 2.38 -7.89 -2.80
C THR A 62 3.39 -8.98 -2.41
N LEU A 63 3.46 -10.10 -3.15
CA LEU A 63 4.48 -11.11 -2.87
C LEU A 63 5.89 -10.56 -3.13
N PRO A 64 6.89 -10.99 -2.33
CA PRO A 64 8.27 -10.51 -2.45
C PRO A 64 8.92 -10.83 -3.79
N LEU A 65 8.34 -11.75 -4.57
CA LEU A 65 8.81 -12.12 -5.91
C LEU A 65 8.67 -10.98 -6.94
N PHE A 66 7.71 -10.07 -6.73
CA PHE A 66 7.46 -8.94 -7.63
C PHE A 66 8.10 -7.64 -7.15
N HIS A 67 8.71 -7.65 -5.96
CA HIS A 67 9.42 -6.50 -5.43
C HIS A 67 10.88 -6.47 -5.93
N PRO A 68 11.40 -5.29 -6.30
CA PRO A 68 12.80 -5.16 -6.70
C PRO A 68 13.73 -5.52 -5.53
N GLU A 69 14.90 -6.08 -5.85
CA GLU A 69 15.88 -6.51 -4.85
C GLU A 69 16.29 -5.33 -3.94
N ASN A 70 16.17 -5.52 -2.63
CA ASN A 70 16.73 -4.60 -1.64
C ASN A 70 18.15 -5.03 -1.28
N VAL A 71 19.14 -4.26 -1.75
CA VAL A 71 20.57 -4.57 -1.60
C VAL A 71 21.00 -4.64 -0.12
N PHE A 72 20.37 -3.87 0.77
CA PHE A 72 20.68 -3.94 2.20
C PHE A 72 20.10 -5.21 2.84
N ALA A 73 18.90 -5.62 2.43
CA ALA A 73 18.28 -6.85 2.92
C ALA A 73 19.06 -8.08 2.41
N THR A 74 19.42 -8.12 1.13
CA THR A 74 20.14 -9.27 0.54
C THR A 74 21.54 -9.43 1.10
N THR A 75 22.25 -8.32 1.37
CA THR A 75 23.58 -8.36 2.00
C THR A 75 23.54 -8.37 3.53
N SER A 76 22.36 -8.34 4.15
CA SER A 76 22.18 -8.18 5.61
C SER A 76 22.99 -7.03 6.22
N SER A 77 23.11 -5.92 5.47
CA SER A 77 23.95 -4.77 5.86
C SER A 77 23.13 -3.67 6.52
N ARG A 78 23.75 -2.96 7.48
CA ARG A 78 23.14 -1.78 8.10
C ARG A 78 23.18 -0.58 7.13
N LEU A 79 22.24 0.36 7.23
CA LEU A 79 22.19 1.56 6.39
C LEU A 79 23.43 2.47 6.53
N GLN A 80 24.15 2.38 7.65
CA GLN A 80 25.40 3.11 7.89
C GLN A 80 26.59 2.54 7.09
N THR A 81 26.49 1.30 6.59
CA THR A 81 27.58 0.63 5.85
C THR A 81 27.97 1.43 4.62
N SER A 82 29.27 1.70 4.43
CA SER A 82 29.74 2.41 3.24
C SER A 82 29.37 1.62 1.98
N ALA A 83 28.97 2.32 0.91
CA ALA A 83 28.48 1.60 -0.26
C ALA A 83 29.59 0.83 -1.01
N GLY A 84 30.87 1.11 -0.75
CA GLY A 84 31.98 0.28 -1.26
C GLY A 84 31.96 -1.11 -0.63
N VAL A 85 31.84 -1.18 0.70
CA VAL A 85 31.70 -2.45 1.43
C VAL A 85 30.41 -3.17 1.04
N LEU A 86 29.31 -2.42 0.84
CA LEU A 86 28.04 -2.98 0.38
C LEU A 86 28.19 -3.70 -0.96
N LEU A 87 28.83 -3.07 -1.95
CA LEU A 87 29.05 -3.67 -3.26
C LEU A 87 30.04 -4.84 -3.21
N THR A 88 31.07 -4.79 -2.35
CA THR A 88 31.98 -5.93 -2.16
C THR A 88 31.21 -7.16 -1.66
N ARG A 89 30.27 -6.98 -0.72
CA ARG A 89 29.41 -8.06 -0.22
C ARG A 89 28.44 -8.55 -1.29
N LEU A 90 27.83 -7.64 -2.05
CA LEU A 90 26.92 -7.99 -3.13
C LEU A 90 27.63 -8.80 -4.22
N ARG A 91 28.88 -8.43 -4.57
CA ARG A 91 29.74 -9.14 -5.52
C ARG A 91 30.03 -10.59 -5.09
N ALA A 92 30.03 -10.88 -3.78
CA ALA A 92 30.20 -12.23 -3.28
C ALA A 92 28.94 -13.11 -3.47
N LEU A 93 27.77 -12.50 -3.65
CA LEU A 93 26.49 -13.21 -3.86
C LEU A 93 26.17 -13.36 -5.35
N ARG A 94 26.45 -12.34 -6.15
CA ARG A 94 26.18 -12.32 -7.60
C ARG A 94 27.09 -11.34 -8.35
N PRO A 95 27.28 -11.49 -9.67
CA PRO A 95 27.96 -10.47 -10.47
C PRO A 95 27.26 -9.11 -10.35
N LEU A 96 28.06 -8.03 -10.32
CA LEU A 96 27.56 -6.67 -10.26
C LEU A 96 26.96 -6.27 -11.61
N THR A 97 25.82 -5.59 -11.54
CA THR A 97 25.12 -5.01 -12.69
C THR A 97 25.43 -3.53 -12.82
N THR A 98 25.11 -2.94 -13.98
CA THR A 98 25.22 -1.49 -14.20
C THR A 98 24.38 -0.68 -13.22
N GLN A 99 23.22 -1.21 -12.80
CA GLN A 99 22.36 -0.58 -11.80
C GLN A 99 23.04 -0.52 -10.43
N ASP A 100 23.80 -1.55 -10.04
CA ASP A 100 24.52 -1.57 -8.76
C ASP A 100 25.62 -0.49 -8.71
N GLU A 101 26.29 -0.26 -9.84
CA GLU A 101 27.29 0.81 -9.97
C GLU A 101 26.68 2.22 -9.94
N LEU A 102 25.52 2.40 -10.57
CA LEU A 102 24.78 3.66 -10.47
C LEU A 102 24.32 3.91 -9.04
N LEU A 103 23.80 2.88 -8.37
CA LEU A 103 23.37 2.97 -6.98
C LEU A 103 24.55 3.32 -6.05
N ARG A 104 25.75 2.80 -6.33
CA ARG A 104 26.97 3.19 -5.61
C ARG A 104 27.23 4.68 -5.71
N ARG A 105 27.14 5.27 -6.90
CA ARG A 105 27.33 6.72 -7.12
C ARG A 105 26.32 7.54 -6.32
N VAL A 106 25.05 7.13 -6.34
CA VAL A 106 23.96 7.76 -5.57
C VAL A 106 24.27 7.72 -4.06
N PHE A 107 24.74 6.59 -3.54
CA PHE A 107 25.09 6.44 -2.12
C PHE A 107 26.39 7.12 -1.70
N ASP A 108 27.30 7.40 -2.63
CA ASP A 108 28.49 8.21 -2.39
C ASP A 108 28.16 9.70 -2.36
N GLN A 109 27.34 10.16 -3.30
CA GLN A 109 26.95 11.56 -3.41
C GLN A 109 26.03 12.00 -2.26
N GLY A 110 24.99 11.23 -1.96
CA GLY A 110 24.02 11.59 -0.91
C GLY A 110 24.27 10.98 0.47
N GLY A 111 25.30 10.15 0.60
CA GLY A 111 25.71 9.56 1.89
C GLY A 111 24.57 8.83 2.62
N LEU A 112 24.44 9.09 3.93
CA LEU A 112 23.41 8.48 4.77
C LEU A 112 21.99 8.89 4.37
N LYS A 113 21.79 10.15 3.95
CA LYS A 113 20.47 10.67 3.56
C LYS A 113 19.92 9.90 2.37
N ALA A 114 20.71 9.69 1.32
CA ALA A 114 20.30 8.89 0.16
C ALA A 114 19.98 7.43 0.52
N ARG A 115 20.70 6.84 1.48
CA ARG A 115 20.41 5.45 1.94
C ARG A 115 19.11 5.36 2.74
N LEU A 116 18.81 6.35 3.57
CA LEU A 116 17.52 6.43 4.27
C LEU A 116 16.35 6.61 3.29
N LEU A 117 16.51 7.49 2.30
CA LEU A 117 15.50 7.69 1.27
C LEU A 117 15.36 6.47 0.36
N TYR A 118 16.44 5.74 0.07
CA TYR A 118 16.38 4.45 -0.62
C TYR A 118 15.57 3.41 0.17
N ALA A 119 15.78 3.33 1.49
CA ALA A 119 15.01 2.41 2.33
C ALA A 119 13.51 2.74 2.35
N ARG A 120 13.17 4.02 2.17
CA ARG A 120 11.79 4.52 2.18
C ARG A 120 11.09 4.40 0.83
N PHE A 121 11.71 4.87 -0.24
CA PHE A 121 11.11 4.97 -1.58
C PHE A 121 11.53 3.84 -2.53
N GLY A 122 12.54 3.06 -2.15
CA GLY A 122 13.02 1.92 -2.92
C GLY A 122 14.05 2.26 -4.02
N PRO A 123 14.53 1.22 -4.73
CA PRO A 123 15.60 1.35 -5.72
C PRO A 123 15.18 2.12 -6.98
N ALA A 124 13.92 2.03 -7.39
CA ALA A 124 13.44 2.66 -8.62
C ALA A 124 13.59 4.17 -8.59
N VAL A 125 13.22 4.80 -7.47
CA VAL A 125 13.34 6.26 -7.26
C VAL A 125 14.80 6.68 -7.17
N ALA A 126 15.62 5.93 -6.44
CA ALA A 126 17.04 6.23 -6.30
C ALA A 126 17.81 6.21 -7.65
N LEU A 127 17.37 5.38 -8.60
CA LEU A 127 18.03 5.21 -9.89
C LEU A 127 17.49 6.10 -11.01
N HIS A 128 16.18 6.40 -11.01
CA HIS A 128 15.51 7.00 -12.17
C HIS A 128 14.92 8.40 -11.91
N CYS A 129 15.07 8.96 -10.71
CA CYS A 129 14.49 10.26 -10.40
C CYS A 129 15.20 11.40 -11.15
N PRO A 130 14.52 12.14 -12.05
CA PRO A 130 15.14 13.22 -12.81
C PRO A 130 15.08 14.58 -12.10
N ILE A 131 14.38 14.67 -10.95
CA ILE A 131 14.11 15.90 -10.22
C ILE A 131 14.78 15.89 -8.85
N GLY A 132 15.31 17.06 -8.47
CA GLY A 132 15.97 17.26 -7.18
C GLY A 132 17.38 16.70 -7.10
N GLU A 133 18.07 17.07 -6.03
CA GLU A 133 19.43 16.60 -5.76
C GLU A 133 19.44 15.20 -5.15
N VAL A 134 20.58 14.52 -5.25
CA VAL A 134 20.76 13.19 -4.65
C VAL A 134 20.67 13.29 -3.13
N GLY A 135 19.67 12.61 -2.54
CA GLY A 135 19.42 12.68 -1.10
C GLY A 135 18.44 13.79 -0.70
N GLU A 136 17.88 14.53 -1.65
CA GLU A 136 16.82 15.51 -1.40
C GLU A 136 15.46 14.81 -1.31
N ARG A 137 14.79 14.98 -0.17
CA ARG A 137 13.51 14.32 0.09
C ARG A 137 12.40 14.76 -0.87
N ALA A 138 12.27 16.07 -1.12
CA ALA A 138 11.14 16.62 -1.86
C ALA A 138 11.11 16.10 -3.31
N GLY A 139 12.27 16.14 -4.00
CA GLY A 139 12.40 15.58 -5.34
C GLY A 139 12.09 14.08 -5.38
N TRP A 140 12.63 13.30 -4.43
CA TRP A 140 12.41 11.85 -4.39
C TRP A 140 10.96 11.50 -4.06
N ALA A 141 10.30 12.26 -3.18
CA ALA A 141 8.88 12.11 -2.88
C ALA A 141 8.01 12.33 -4.12
N LEU A 142 8.30 13.38 -4.90
CA LEU A 142 7.60 13.66 -6.16
C LEU A 142 7.82 12.56 -7.20
N CYS A 143 9.03 11.99 -7.28
CA CYS A 143 9.34 10.85 -8.14
C CYS A 143 8.62 9.56 -7.72
N ALA A 144 8.38 9.37 -6.42
CA ALA A 144 7.70 8.19 -5.90
C ALA A 144 6.17 8.22 -6.14
N LEU A 145 5.59 9.42 -6.21
CA LEU A 145 4.14 9.62 -6.29
C LEU A 145 3.45 8.89 -7.45
N PRO A 146 3.93 8.94 -8.71
CA PRO A 146 3.27 8.25 -9.82
C PRO A 146 3.21 6.74 -9.62
N GLY A 147 4.27 6.14 -9.05
CA GLY A 147 4.30 4.72 -8.75
C GLY A 147 3.30 4.33 -7.66
N LEU A 148 3.27 5.10 -6.56
CA LEU A 148 2.34 4.89 -5.45
C LEU A 148 0.89 5.12 -5.87
N ALA A 149 0.58 6.31 -6.40
CA ALA A 149 -0.77 6.69 -6.78
C ALA A 149 -1.29 5.87 -7.97
N GLY A 150 -0.42 5.46 -8.90
CA GLY A 150 -0.79 4.71 -10.09
C GLY A 150 -1.52 3.40 -9.76
N TRP A 151 -1.01 2.62 -8.80
CA TRP A 151 -1.65 1.37 -8.40
C TRP A 151 -3.02 1.60 -7.73
N HIS A 152 -3.15 2.65 -6.92
CA HIS A 152 -4.42 3.01 -6.28
C HIS A 152 -5.45 3.54 -7.27
N LEU A 153 -5.03 4.33 -8.26
CA LEU A 153 -5.89 4.79 -9.34
C LEU A 153 -6.36 3.62 -10.20
N ALA A 154 -5.49 2.67 -10.51
CA ALA A 154 -5.85 1.44 -11.20
C ALA A 154 -6.88 0.63 -10.39
N HIS A 155 -6.66 0.44 -9.09
CA HIS A 155 -7.60 -0.24 -8.20
C HIS A 155 -8.96 0.49 -8.12
N ALA A 156 -8.96 1.82 -7.96
CA ALA A 156 -10.19 2.62 -7.98
C ALA A 156 -10.93 2.51 -9.32
N GLY A 157 -10.20 2.44 -10.43
CA GLY A 157 -10.75 2.19 -11.77
C GLY A 157 -11.45 0.83 -11.85
N VAL A 158 -10.82 -0.24 -11.34
CA VAL A 158 -11.43 -1.58 -11.30
C VAL A 158 -12.67 -1.61 -10.43
N VAL A 159 -12.63 -1.00 -9.24
CA VAL A 159 -13.81 -0.87 -8.36
C VAL A 159 -14.93 -0.09 -9.06
N GLY A 160 -14.60 0.99 -9.76
CA GLY A 160 -15.55 1.78 -10.55
C GLY A 160 -16.20 0.99 -11.69
N LEU A 161 -15.44 0.12 -12.37
CA LEU A 161 -15.96 -0.77 -13.41
C LEU A 161 -16.83 -1.88 -12.81
N ALA A 162 -16.40 -2.50 -11.72
CA ALA A 162 -17.13 -3.57 -11.04
C ALA A 162 -18.44 -3.10 -10.38
N THR A 163 -18.56 -1.80 -10.11
CA THR A 163 -19.77 -1.15 -9.57
C THR A 163 -20.55 -0.37 -10.63
N SER A 164 -20.21 -0.53 -11.91
CA SER A 164 -20.94 0.13 -13.00
C SER A 164 -22.29 -0.54 -13.24
N GLU A 165 -23.37 0.25 -13.24
CA GLU A 165 -24.73 -0.23 -13.51
C GLU A 165 -24.84 -0.95 -14.87
N VAL A 166 -24.16 -0.43 -15.88
CA VAL A 166 -24.18 -0.96 -17.25
C VAL A 166 -23.56 -2.36 -17.32
N LEU A 167 -22.51 -2.62 -16.52
CA LEU A 167 -21.74 -3.86 -16.59
C LEU A 167 -22.21 -4.90 -15.57
N CYS A 168 -22.64 -4.45 -14.40
CA CYS A 168 -22.80 -5.27 -13.19
C CYS A 168 -24.18 -5.12 -12.54
N GLY A 169 -25.08 -4.33 -13.14
CA GLY A 169 -26.46 -4.17 -12.70
C GLY A 169 -26.60 -3.17 -11.56
N ARG A 170 -27.87 -2.90 -11.22
CA ARG A 170 -28.24 -1.89 -10.22
C ARG A 170 -27.76 -2.23 -8.80
N GLU A 171 -27.80 -3.50 -8.42
CA GLU A 171 -27.32 -3.96 -7.10
C GLU A 171 -25.85 -3.59 -6.86
N ALA A 172 -24.99 -3.68 -7.89
CA ALA A 172 -23.60 -3.28 -7.80
C ALA A 172 -23.43 -1.75 -7.79
N ALA A 173 -24.30 -1.02 -8.49
CA ALA A 173 -24.25 0.43 -8.60
C ALA A 173 -24.52 1.15 -7.26
N GLU A 174 -25.34 0.57 -6.39
CA GLU A 174 -25.62 1.10 -5.05
C GLU A 174 -24.35 1.20 -4.19
N TRP A 175 -23.34 0.35 -4.44
CA TRP A 175 -22.08 0.33 -3.72
C TRP A 175 -20.99 1.23 -4.31
N ARG A 176 -21.23 1.85 -5.48
CA ARG A 176 -20.21 2.59 -6.21
C ARG A 176 -19.58 3.71 -5.39
N VAL A 177 -20.40 4.53 -4.72
CA VAL A 177 -19.91 5.67 -3.92
C VAL A 177 -19.01 5.16 -2.80
N TRP A 178 -19.47 4.16 -2.04
CA TRP A 178 -18.71 3.58 -0.93
C TRP A 178 -17.43 2.89 -1.39
N GLY A 179 -17.48 2.17 -2.51
CA GLY A 179 -16.31 1.50 -3.09
C GLY A 179 -15.25 2.50 -3.56
N VAL A 180 -15.65 3.53 -4.31
CA VAL A 180 -14.72 4.56 -4.80
C VAL A 180 -14.15 5.38 -3.64
N VAL A 181 -15.00 5.81 -2.69
CA VAL A 181 -14.53 6.53 -1.48
C VAL A 181 -13.54 5.67 -0.70
N GLY A 182 -13.84 4.38 -0.50
CA GLY A 182 -12.93 3.45 0.17
C GLY A 182 -11.58 3.32 -0.56
N ALA A 183 -11.60 3.17 -1.89
CA ALA A 183 -10.38 3.08 -2.70
C ALA A 183 -9.54 4.37 -2.65
N VAL A 184 -10.18 5.54 -2.72
CA VAL A 184 -9.51 6.84 -2.64
C VAL A 184 -8.93 7.06 -1.24
N LEU A 185 -9.68 6.74 -0.18
CA LEU A 185 -9.20 6.87 1.20
C LEU A 185 -8.01 5.94 1.47
N LEU A 186 -8.04 4.71 0.96
CA LEU A 186 -6.93 3.77 1.09
C LEU A 186 -5.67 4.30 0.40
N GLY A 187 -5.80 4.76 -0.85
CA GLY A 187 -4.67 5.34 -1.58
C GLY A 187 -4.14 6.63 -0.95
N GLY A 188 -5.04 7.50 -0.47
CA GLY A 188 -4.67 8.70 0.26
C GLY A 188 -3.95 8.39 1.57
N LEU A 189 -4.39 7.37 2.31
CA LEU A 189 -3.75 6.92 3.54
C LEU A 189 -2.35 6.36 3.30
N GLU A 190 -2.16 5.57 2.24
CA GLU A 190 -0.84 5.04 1.89
C GLU A 190 0.12 6.16 1.47
N VAL A 191 -0.33 7.06 0.58
CA VAL A 191 0.47 8.22 0.18
C VAL A 191 0.82 9.07 1.40
N TRP A 192 -0.13 9.30 2.30
CA TRP A 192 0.11 10.02 3.55
C TRP A 192 1.08 9.27 4.47
N ALA A 193 1.00 7.95 4.61
CA ALA A 193 1.92 7.19 5.44
C ALA A 193 3.35 7.22 4.86
N VAL A 194 3.48 7.07 3.54
CA VAL A 194 4.77 7.04 2.86
C VAL A 194 5.39 8.43 2.78
N LEU A 195 4.62 9.50 2.60
CA LEU A 195 5.14 10.88 2.50
C LEU A 195 5.20 11.61 3.84
N GLY A 196 4.22 11.39 4.71
CA GLY A 196 3.98 12.09 5.96
C GLY A 196 4.75 11.58 7.17
N GLY A 197 5.53 10.51 7.05
CA GLY A 197 6.49 10.09 8.08
C GLY A 197 7.61 11.12 8.31
N GLU A 198 7.27 12.25 8.92
CA GLU A 198 8.14 13.12 9.72
C GLU A 198 7.82 12.85 11.18
N ASP A 199 8.86 12.89 12.01
CA ASP A 199 8.85 12.80 13.47
C ASP A 199 8.91 11.38 14.06
N GLY A 200 10.16 10.89 14.16
CA GLY A 200 10.58 9.70 14.90
C GLY A 200 12.05 9.41 14.71
#